data_AF-A0A220SDH8-F1
#
_entry.id   AF-A0A220SDH8-F1
#
_cell.length_a   1.000
_cell.length_b   1.000
_cell.length_c   1.000
_cell.angle_alpha   90.00
_cell.angle_beta   90.00
_cell.angle_gamma   90.00
#
_symmetry.space_group_name_H-M   'P 1'
#
loop_
_entity.id
_entity.type
_entity.pdbx_description
1 polymer ?
#
loop_
_entity_poly.entity_id
_entity_poly.type
_entity_poly.pdbx_seq_one_letter_code
_entity_poly.pdbx_strand_id
1 'polypeptide(L)'
;MSSDADNYNEILGLFRAQYLKSNLKNKNLNKGAGGPCGFDGAPPCDIETVVITIGGGGGGGSLPPGGGWVPPGGCGPYEDCLHNPDAGGTAGSGDNPNNNPNINPCDKTKSNLENPNIKAKITELKAQSTQGGEKGVMFKADGTPSATIPGGDHNVGFGDKTGYQGGYHNHTPSGIPMLSPPDIEQLLQFALAQGNGNPTNASNAYLGMVAPNGMHYVILFNGTYNDALVTFSQQDLDDHVTRYQTRYGMFKPSTPEGYEKLFFKSLNDMGLNGKVTLQRIESDGTIKTVTKNDNGTTTAIPCL
;
A
#
# COMPACT_ATOMS: atom_id res chain seq x y z
N MET A 1 18.35 -27.04 29.77
CA MET A 1 18.38 -25.77 29.02
C MET A 1 19.49 -25.91 27.99
N SER A 2 19.19 -25.81 26.70
CA SER A 2 20.15 -26.11 25.62
C SER A 2 21.23 -25.03 25.54
N SER A 3 22.49 -25.44 25.36
CA SER A 3 23.67 -24.60 25.13
C SER A 3 23.57 -23.68 23.90
N ASP A 4 22.55 -23.85 23.07
CA ASP A 4 22.32 -23.02 21.88
C ASP A 4 21.72 -21.65 22.21
N ALA A 5 21.03 -21.51 23.35
CA ALA A 5 20.44 -20.24 23.79
C ALA A 5 21.50 -19.25 24.29
N ASP A 6 22.61 -19.75 24.86
CA ASP A 6 23.70 -18.91 25.35
C ASP A 6 24.56 -18.38 24.19
N ASN A 7 24.70 -19.15 23.10
CA ASN A 7 25.42 -18.76 21.89
C ASN A 7 24.72 -17.62 21.11
N TYR A 8 23.38 -17.57 21.14
CA TYR A 8 22.62 -16.54 20.42
C TYR A 8 22.83 -15.13 20.98
N ASN A 9 22.92 -15.00 22.31
CA ASN A 9 23.17 -13.71 22.97
C ASN A 9 24.59 -13.21 22.72
N GLU A 10 25.57 -14.13 22.64
CA GLU A 10 26.97 -13.80 22.34
C GLU A 10 27.12 -13.28 20.89
N ILE A 11 26.48 -13.95 19.92
CA ILE A 11 26.47 -13.54 18.51
C ILE A 11 25.81 -12.17 18.33
N LEU A 12 24.68 -11.90 19.01
CA LEU A 12 24.02 -10.59 19.00
C LEU A 12 24.90 -9.49 19.60
N GLY A 13 25.68 -9.81 20.64
CA GLY A 13 26.64 -8.90 21.25
C GLY A 13 27.75 -8.51 20.27
N LEU A 14 28.34 -9.50 19.58
CA LEU A 14 29.40 -9.29 18.59
C LEU A 14 28.90 -8.46 17.39
N PHE A 15 27.69 -8.73 16.91
CA PHE A 15 27.08 -7.98 15.81
C PHE A 15 26.86 -6.51 16.17
N ARG A 16 26.29 -6.23 17.35
CA ARG A 16 26.08 -4.83 17.82
C ARG A 16 27.39 -4.05 17.94
N ALA A 17 28.45 -4.68 18.47
CA ALA A 17 29.76 -4.05 18.60
C ALA A 17 30.39 -3.71 17.24
N GLN A 18 30.29 -4.61 16.26
CA GLN A 18 30.75 -4.39 14.88
C GLN A 18 29.97 -3.28 14.18
N TYR A 19 28.65 -3.30 14.29
CA TYR A 19 27.77 -2.30 13.68
C TYR A 19 28.03 -0.88 14.20
N LEU A 20 28.21 -0.72 15.51
CA LEU A 20 28.56 0.56 16.11
C LEU A 20 29.93 1.05 15.66
N LYS A 21 30.94 0.16 15.62
CA LYS A 21 32.30 0.49 15.18
C LYS A 21 32.37 0.89 13.70
N SER A 22 31.56 0.28 12.84
CA SER A 22 31.47 0.60 11.42
C SER A 22 30.78 1.95 11.18
N ASN A 23 29.66 2.20 11.84
CA ASN A 23 28.89 3.44 11.65
C ASN A 23 29.55 4.68 12.27
N LEU A 24 30.31 4.53 13.36
CA LEU A 24 31.09 5.63 13.93
C LEU A 24 32.32 5.98 13.07
N LYS A 25 32.93 5.00 12.41
CA LYS A 25 34.04 5.27 11.47
C LYS A 25 33.57 6.03 10.22
N ASN A 26 32.36 5.78 9.74
CA ASN A 26 31.84 6.40 8.52
C ASN A 26 31.35 7.85 8.69
N LYS A 27 31.16 8.34 9.93
CA LYS A 27 30.77 9.74 10.19
C LYS A 27 31.95 10.71 10.38
N ASN A 28 33.19 10.22 10.40
CA ASN A 28 34.39 11.05 10.62
C ASN A 28 35.17 11.40 9.34
N LEU A 29 34.59 11.22 8.15
CA LEU A 29 35.29 11.56 6.90
C LEU A 29 35.08 13.00 6.43
N ASN A 30 34.30 13.84 7.12
CA ASN A 30 34.11 15.23 6.70
C ASN A 30 34.01 16.21 7.89
N LYS A 31 35.14 16.63 8.47
CA LYS A 31 35.44 18.04 8.84
C LYS A 31 36.85 18.20 9.41
N GLY A 32 37.48 19.31 9.04
CA GLY A 32 38.83 19.68 9.46
C GLY A 32 38.96 20.24 10.87
N ALA A 33 40.22 20.33 11.31
CA ALA A 33 40.77 21.12 12.42
C ALA A 33 39.94 21.21 13.71
N GLY A 34 39.80 20.09 14.39
CA GLY A 34 39.36 20.03 15.79
C GLY A 34 39.43 18.58 16.24
N GLY A 35 40.23 18.28 17.26
CA GLY A 35 40.44 16.91 17.75
C GLY A 35 39.13 16.22 18.18
N PRO A 36 39.16 14.91 18.41
CA PRO A 36 37.96 14.12 18.67
C PRO A 36 37.24 14.55 19.96
N CYS A 37 36.00 15.04 19.84
CA CYS A 37 35.05 15.16 20.95
C CYS A 37 34.18 13.90 21.01
N GLY A 38 33.52 13.63 22.15
CA GLY A 38 32.58 12.51 22.28
C GLY A 38 33.16 11.15 22.70
N PHE A 39 34.34 11.12 23.32
CA PHE A 39 34.88 9.94 24.03
C PHE A 39 34.81 10.13 25.54
N ASP A 40 34.87 9.04 26.32
CA ASP A 40 34.96 9.11 27.79
C ASP A 40 36.19 9.94 28.21
N GLY A 41 35.95 11.03 28.95
CA GLY A 41 36.97 12.01 29.36
C GLY A 41 37.18 13.17 28.39
N ALA A 42 36.47 13.23 27.26
CA ALA A 42 36.49 14.35 26.32
C ALA A 42 35.27 15.29 26.52
N PRO A 43 35.39 16.59 26.18
CA PRO A 43 34.27 17.53 26.31
C PRO A 43 33.09 17.14 25.40
N PRO A 44 31.85 17.38 25.83
CA PRO A 44 30.66 17.19 25.00
C PRO A 44 30.72 18.10 23.76
N CYS A 45 30.34 17.56 22.60
CA CYS A 45 30.34 18.31 21.35
C CYS A 45 29.12 19.24 21.30
N ASP A 46 29.33 20.54 21.12
CA ASP A 46 28.25 21.48 20.82
C ASP A 46 27.70 21.20 19.41
N ILE A 47 26.43 20.83 19.32
CA ILE A 47 25.72 20.65 18.06
C ILE A 47 25.01 21.97 17.75
N GLU A 48 25.54 22.75 16.82
CA GLU A 48 24.84 23.94 16.32
C GLU A 48 23.65 23.57 15.42
N THR A 49 22.62 24.41 15.46
CA THR A 49 21.37 24.29 14.70
C THR A 49 21.64 24.33 13.20
N VAL A 50 21.13 23.34 12.46
CA VAL A 50 21.22 23.31 10.99
C VAL A 50 20.18 24.27 10.38
N VAL A 51 20.64 25.39 9.83
CA VAL A 51 19.82 26.30 9.01
C VAL A 51 20.02 25.96 7.53
N ILE A 52 18.96 25.49 6.86
CA ILE A 52 18.97 25.23 5.42
C ILE A 52 18.44 26.48 4.70
N THR A 53 19.33 27.23 4.05
CA THR A 53 18.96 28.39 3.23
C THR A 53 18.95 27.97 1.75
N ILE A 54 17.81 28.04 1.08
CA ILE A 54 17.70 27.79 -0.36
C ILE A 54 18.11 29.07 -1.09
N GLY A 55 19.22 29.00 -1.84
CA GLY A 55 19.74 30.13 -2.61
C GLY A 55 18.84 30.49 -3.79
N GLY A 56 18.32 31.72 -3.79
CA GLY A 56 17.64 32.32 -4.95
C GLY A 56 18.66 32.74 -6.02
N GLY A 57 18.63 32.07 -7.16
CA GLY A 57 19.38 32.46 -8.35
C GLY A 57 18.68 33.61 -9.06
N GLY A 58 19.26 34.80 -8.98
CA GLY A 58 18.95 35.94 -9.83
C GLY A 58 19.57 35.76 -11.23
N GLY A 59 18.81 36.09 -12.26
CA GLY A 59 19.25 36.08 -13.64
C GLY A 59 18.25 36.83 -14.52
N GLY A 60 18.37 38.15 -14.55
CA GLY A 60 17.60 39.01 -15.43
C GLY A 60 18.05 38.87 -16.89
N GLY A 61 17.07 38.66 -17.78
CA GLY A 61 17.25 38.69 -19.23
C GLY A 61 16.06 39.41 -19.85
N SER A 62 16.33 40.59 -20.41
CA SER A 62 15.40 41.47 -21.12
C SER A 62 14.73 40.80 -22.31
N LEU A 63 13.39 40.90 -22.39
CA LEU A 63 12.59 40.54 -23.56
C LEU A 63 12.64 41.66 -24.62
N PRO A 64 12.81 41.35 -25.92
CA PRO A 64 12.61 42.31 -27.00
C PRO A 64 11.11 42.50 -27.32
N PRO A 65 10.69 43.69 -27.81
CA PRO A 65 9.29 44.00 -28.08
C PRO A 65 8.86 43.59 -29.49
N GLY A 66 7.77 42.83 -29.57
CA GLY A 66 7.03 42.50 -30.80
C GLY A 66 6.13 41.30 -30.52
N GLY A 67 4.81 41.38 -30.52
CA GLY A 67 3.97 41.95 -31.56
C GLY A 67 3.56 40.82 -32.52
N GLY A 68 2.70 39.90 -32.08
CA GLY A 68 2.21 38.80 -32.91
C GLY A 68 1.11 38.01 -32.22
N TRP A 69 -0.08 38.01 -32.82
CA TRP A 69 -1.24 37.20 -32.44
C TRP A 69 -0.89 35.69 -32.49
N VAL A 70 -1.19 34.95 -31.42
CA VAL A 70 -1.05 33.49 -31.37
C VAL A 70 -2.45 32.86 -31.30
N PRO A 71 -2.82 31.89 -32.18
CA PRO A 71 -4.11 31.22 -32.13
C PRO A 71 -4.24 30.33 -30.88
N PRO A 72 -5.45 30.01 -30.41
CA PRO A 72 -5.65 29.22 -29.21
C PRO A 72 -5.34 27.74 -29.51
N GLY A 73 -4.23 27.25 -28.95
CA GLY A 73 -3.83 25.86 -29.05
C GLY A 73 -2.33 25.72 -29.35
N GLY A 74 -1.50 25.84 -28.31
CA GLY A 74 -0.07 25.56 -28.42
C GLY A 74 0.56 25.55 -27.05
N CYS A 75 1.18 24.43 -26.67
CA CYS A 75 2.00 24.28 -25.46
C CYS A 75 2.97 25.48 -25.36
N GLY A 76 3.09 26.07 -24.16
CA GLY A 76 4.10 27.10 -23.90
C GLY A 76 5.52 26.53 -23.98
N PRO A 77 6.55 27.39 -24.12
CA PRO A 77 7.95 26.98 -24.37
C PRO A 77 8.62 26.20 -23.22
N TYR A 78 7.91 25.91 -22.13
CA TYR A 78 8.39 25.16 -20.97
C TYR A 78 7.48 23.98 -20.56
N GLU A 79 6.52 23.58 -21.40
CA GLU A 79 5.70 22.40 -21.14
C GLU A 79 6.13 21.19 -21.98
N ASP A 80 6.38 20.09 -21.28
CA ASP A 80 6.83 18.81 -21.82
C ASP A 80 5.63 18.08 -22.45
N CYS A 81 5.37 18.28 -23.74
CA CYS A 81 4.20 17.72 -24.47
C CYS A 81 4.31 16.20 -24.75
N LEU A 82 4.94 15.43 -23.85
CA LEU A 82 5.18 13.99 -24.01
C LEU A 82 4.08 13.08 -23.43
N HIS A 83 3.01 13.63 -22.86
CA HIS A 83 1.93 12.84 -22.21
C HIS A 83 0.50 13.11 -22.69
N ASN A 84 0.28 13.65 -23.89
CA ASN A 84 -1.10 13.83 -24.38
C ASN A 84 -1.29 13.61 -25.88
N PRO A 85 -1.50 12.37 -26.34
CA PRO A 85 -1.79 12.11 -27.74
C PRO A 85 -3.22 12.44 -28.20
N ASP A 86 -4.16 12.86 -27.32
CA ASP A 86 -5.58 13.00 -27.72
C ASP A 86 -6.27 14.31 -27.30
N ALA A 87 -5.60 15.46 -27.45
CA ALA A 87 -6.29 16.75 -27.40
C ALA A 87 -6.86 17.13 -28.79
N GLY A 88 -7.94 16.46 -29.21
CA GLY A 88 -8.67 16.87 -30.41
C GLY A 88 -9.86 15.97 -30.77
N GLY A 89 -11.04 16.24 -30.23
CA GLY A 89 -12.28 15.58 -30.68
C GLY A 89 -13.52 15.98 -29.89
N THR A 90 -14.32 16.87 -30.47
CA THR A 90 -15.59 17.38 -29.96
C THR A 90 -16.71 16.34 -30.00
N ALA A 91 -17.57 16.39 -28.97
CA ALA A 91 -19.02 16.09 -28.97
C ALA A 91 -19.48 14.66 -29.31
N GLY A 92 -19.78 13.89 -28.26
CA GLY A 92 -20.68 12.74 -28.28
C GLY A 92 -21.26 12.53 -26.88
N SER A 93 -22.50 12.95 -26.68
CA SER A 93 -23.28 12.76 -25.44
C SER A 93 -23.50 11.26 -25.20
N GLY A 94 -22.61 10.64 -24.43
CA GLY A 94 -22.83 9.33 -23.82
C GLY A 94 -22.84 9.54 -22.31
N ASP A 95 -23.96 9.23 -21.66
CA ASP A 95 -24.06 9.17 -20.21
C ASP A 95 -22.95 8.26 -19.67
N ASN A 96 -21.87 8.87 -19.19
CA ASN A 96 -20.80 8.17 -18.52
C ASN A 96 -21.27 7.93 -17.08
N PRO A 97 -21.46 6.67 -16.62
CA PRO A 97 -21.97 6.44 -15.28
C PRO A 97 -20.89 6.83 -14.27
N ASN A 98 -21.04 8.02 -13.70
CA ASN A 98 -20.74 8.34 -12.30
C ASN A 98 -19.31 8.06 -11.82
N ASN A 99 -18.30 8.69 -12.43
CA ASN A 99 -17.02 8.91 -11.76
C ASN A 99 -17.16 10.03 -10.71
N ASN A 100 -17.88 9.74 -9.63
CA ASN A 100 -17.83 10.60 -8.45
C ASN A 100 -16.64 10.17 -7.59
N PRO A 101 -15.59 10.99 -7.42
CA PRO A 101 -14.38 10.64 -6.67
C PRO A 101 -14.59 10.55 -5.14
N ASN A 102 -15.84 10.52 -4.67
CA ASN A 102 -16.21 10.53 -3.25
C ASN A 102 -17.33 9.53 -2.92
N ILE A 103 -17.27 8.35 -3.53
CA ILE A 103 -18.15 7.23 -3.17
C ILE A 103 -17.67 6.68 -1.81
N ASN A 104 -18.56 6.64 -0.82
CA ASN A 104 -18.30 6.01 0.47
C ASN A 104 -17.76 4.57 0.25
N PRO A 105 -16.76 4.09 1.01
CA PRO A 105 -16.24 2.73 0.89
C PRO A 105 -17.31 1.62 0.74
N CYS A 106 -18.46 1.76 1.41
CA CYS A 106 -19.58 0.84 1.27
C CYS A 106 -20.16 0.80 -0.14
N ASP A 107 -20.49 1.96 -0.71
CA ASP A 107 -21.08 2.09 -2.04
C ASP A 107 -20.11 1.60 -3.13
N LYS A 108 -18.81 1.83 -2.93
CA LYS A 108 -17.78 1.37 -3.87
C LYS A 108 -17.68 -0.14 -3.89
N THR A 109 -17.60 -0.78 -2.73
CA THR A 109 -17.58 -2.24 -2.66
C THR A 109 -18.89 -2.83 -3.17
N LYS A 110 -20.03 -2.21 -2.86
CA LYS A 110 -21.33 -2.62 -3.41
C LYS A 110 -21.35 -2.56 -4.94
N SER A 111 -20.94 -1.43 -5.52
CA SER A 111 -20.83 -1.27 -6.97
C SER A 111 -19.91 -2.31 -7.60
N ASN A 112 -18.76 -2.59 -6.98
CA ASN A 112 -17.84 -3.63 -7.44
C ASN A 112 -18.48 -5.02 -7.40
N LEU A 113 -19.22 -5.36 -6.35
CA LEU A 113 -19.87 -6.67 -6.21
C LEU A 113 -21.11 -6.83 -7.11
N GLU A 114 -21.77 -5.73 -7.47
CA GLU A 114 -22.88 -5.70 -8.41
C GLU A 114 -22.41 -5.72 -9.87
N ASN A 115 -21.17 -5.30 -10.16
CA ASN A 115 -20.59 -5.35 -11.50
C ASN A 115 -20.49 -6.82 -11.98
N PRO A 116 -21.14 -7.19 -13.10
CA PRO A 116 -21.16 -8.57 -13.58
C PRO A 116 -19.78 -9.16 -13.89
N ASN A 117 -18.85 -8.35 -14.40
CA ASN A 117 -17.50 -8.79 -14.76
C ASN A 117 -16.68 -9.13 -13.52
N ILE A 118 -16.75 -8.28 -12.51
CA ILE A 118 -16.09 -8.50 -11.22
C ILE A 118 -16.69 -9.72 -10.53
N LYS A 119 -18.02 -9.82 -10.48
CA LYS A 119 -18.73 -10.96 -9.86
C LYS A 119 -18.36 -12.30 -10.50
N ALA A 120 -18.25 -12.34 -11.83
CA ALA A 120 -17.83 -13.54 -12.55
C ALA A 120 -16.42 -13.98 -12.12
N LYS A 121 -15.47 -13.03 -12.01
CA LYS A 121 -14.10 -13.31 -11.58
C LYS A 121 -13.99 -13.66 -10.09
N ILE A 122 -14.76 -13.03 -9.21
CA ILE A 122 -14.86 -13.45 -7.81
C ILE A 122 -15.38 -14.88 -7.71
N THR A 123 -16.33 -15.28 -8.57
CA THR A 123 -16.84 -16.66 -8.60
C THR A 123 -15.77 -17.66 -9.04
N GLU A 124 -14.99 -17.32 -10.07
CA GLU A 124 -13.81 -18.09 -10.49
C GLU A 124 -12.81 -18.26 -9.34
N LEU A 125 -12.47 -17.17 -8.65
CA LEU A 125 -11.53 -17.20 -7.52
C LEU A 125 -12.07 -17.98 -6.32
N LYS A 126 -13.38 -17.93 -6.04
CA LYS A 126 -14.00 -18.77 -5.00
C LYS A 126 -13.86 -20.26 -5.34
N ALA A 127 -14.08 -20.63 -6.60
CA ALA A 127 -13.89 -22.01 -7.05
C ALA A 127 -12.41 -22.44 -7.03
N GLN A 128 -11.48 -21.53 -7.29
CA GLN A 128 -10.04 -21.79 -7.17
C GLN A 128 -9.61 -21.97 -5.70
N SER A 129 -10.22 -21.22 -4.77
CA SER A 129 -9.84 -21.23 -3.35
C SER A 129 -9.86 -22.62 -2.72
N THR A 130 -10.67 -23.55 -3.25
CA THR A 130 -10.80 -24.92 -2.76
C THR A 130 -9.81 -25.92 -3.38
N GLN A 131 -9.07 -25.53 -4.42
CA GLN A 131 -8.20 -26.41 -5.21
C GLN A 131 -6.71 -26.33 -4.81
N GLY A 132 -6.30 -25.24 -4.15
CA GLY A 132 -4.89 -24.91 -3.93
C GLY A 132 -4.34 -23.99 -5.02
N GLY A 133 -3.17 -23.40 -4.76
CA GLY A 133 -2.60 -22.31 -5.56
C GLY A 133 -3.44 -21.03 -5.52
N GLU A 134 -2.77 -19.89 -5.52
CA GLU A 134 -3.44 -18.58 -5.62
C GLU A 134 -3.52 -18.13 -7.08
N LYS A 135 -4.60 -17.42 -7.39
CA LYS A 135 -4.80 -16.69 -8.63
C LYS A 135 -5.29 -15.30 -8.31
N GLY A 136 -4.94 -14.35 -9.17
CA GLY A 136 -5.32 -12.94 -9.03
C GLY A 136 -5.98 -12.41 -10.29
N VAL A 137 -6.79 -11.37 -10.15
CA VAL A 137 -7.37 -10.59 -11.24
C VAL A 137 -7.35 -9.12 -10.84
N MET A 138 -6.93 -8.24 -11.74
CA MET A 138 -7.01 -6.79 -11.54
C MET A 138 -8.22 -6.22 -12.28
N PHE A 139 -8.73 -5.08 -11.81
CA PHE A 139 -9.89 -4.42 -12.39
C PHE A 139 -9.63 -2.95 -12.65
N LYS A 140 -10.00 -2.51 -13.86
CA LYS A 140 -10.05 -1.09 -14.21
C LYS A 140 -11.25 -0.41 -13.54
N ALA A 141 -11.34 0.92 -13.67
CA ALA A 141 -12.42 1.71 -13.10
C ALA A 141 -13.83 1.30 -13.56
N ASP A 142 -13.96 0.84 -14.81
CA ASP A 142 -15.20 0.34 -15.40
C ASP A 142 -15.52 -1.12 -15.00
N GLY A 143 -14.67 -1.75 -14.18
CA GLY A 143 -14.73 -3.16 -13.81
C GLY A 143 -14.25 -4.12 -14.89
N THR A 144 -13.63 -3.64 -15.97
CA THR A 144 -12.97 -4.50 -16.97
C THR A 144 -11.83 -5.28 -16.29
N PRO A 145 -11.86 -6.63 -16.32
CA PRO A 145 -10.85 -7.46 -15.68
C PRO A 145 -9.58 -7.57 -16.54
N SER A 146 -8.44 -7.77 -15.88
CA SER A 146 -7.24 -8.33 -16.51
C SER A 146 -7.47 -9.81 -16.89
N ALA A 147 -6.50 -10.40 -17.58
CA ALA A 147 -6.38 -11.86 -17.60
C ALA A 147 -6.21 -12.39 -16.16
N THR A 148 -6.61 -13.64 -15.93
CA THR A 148 -6.34 -14.32 -14.66
C THR A 148 -4.84 -14.57 -14.53
N ILE A 149 -4.27 -14.10 -13.43
CA ILE A 149 -2.84 -14.13 -13.13
C ILE A 149 -2.56 -15.37 -12.27
N PRO A 150 -1.68 -16.29 -12.70
CA PRO A 150 -1.26 -17.40 -11.85
C PRO A 150 -0.35 -16.90 -10.73
N GLY A 151 -0.58 -17.40 -9.52
CA GLY A 151 0.27 -17.18 -8.34
C GLY A 151 1.03 -18.44 -7.93
N GLY A 152 1.65 -18.38 -6.76
CA GLY A 152 2.25 -19.52 -6.06
C GLY A 152 1.27 -20.20 -5.09
N ASP A 153 1.82 -20.90 -4.10
CA ASP A 153 1.01 -21.65 -3.12
C ASP A 153 0.14 -20.73 -2.23
N HIS A 154 0.70 -19.59 -1.84
CA HIS A 154 0.12 -18.62 -0.89
C HIS A 154 0.49 -17.16 -1.25
N ASN A 155 0.67 -16.87 -2.53
CA ASN A 155 0.90 -15.51 -3.01
C ASN A 155 0.47 -15.35 -4.47
N VAL A 156 0.14 -14.12 -4.85
CA VAL A 156 0.04 -13.72 -6.25
C VAL A 156 0.65 -12.34 -6.48
N GLY A 157 1.51 -12.25 -7.49
CA GLY A 157 2.06 -10.98 -7.96
C GLY A 157 1.16 -10.36 -9.02
N PHE A 158 0.52 -9.23 -8.73
CA PHE A 158 -0.37 -8.54 -9.68
C PHE A 158 0.36 -7.88 -10.87
N GLY A 159 1.69 -7.76 -10.84
CA GLY A 159 2.46 -7.12 -11.91
C GLY A 159 2.25 -5.61 -11.99
N ASP A 160 2.26 -5.07 -13.21
CA ASP A 160 2.01 -3.65 -13.49
C ASP A 160 0.54 -3.28 -13.22
N LYS A 161 0.34 -2.33 -12.31
CA LYS A 161 -0.96 -1.88 -11.83
C LYS A 161 -1.47 -0.64 -12.56
N THR A 162 -0.72 -0.13 -13.54
CA THR A 162 -1.08 1.08 -14.29
C THR A 162 -2.45 0.93 -14.96
N GLY A 163 -3.35 1.87 -14.68
CA GLY A 163 -4.72 1.86 -15.21
C GLY A 163 -5.70 0.93 -14.49
N TYR A 164 -5.28 0.22 -13.45
CA TYR A 164 -6.14 -0.62 -12.61
C TYR A 164 -6.43 0.08 -11.28
N GLN A 165 -7.66 -0.05 -10.77
CA GLN A 165 -8.07 0.51 -9.47
C GLN A 165 -7.96 -0.48 -8.33
N GLY A 166 -7.84 -1.77 -8.61
CA GLY A 166 -7.73 -2.77 -7.58
C GLY A 166 -7.64 -4.17 -8.13
N GLY A 167 -7.72 -5.14 -7.23
CA GLY A 167 -7.69 -6.54 -7.60
C GLY A 167 -8.45 -7.43 -6.63
N TYR A 168 -8.60 -8.68 -7.03
CA TYR A 168 -9.02 -9.78 -6.17
C TYR A 168 -8.07 -10.95 -6.35
N HIS A 169 -7.85 -11.71 -5.28
CA HIS A 169 -7.24 -13.03 -5.36
C HIS A 169 -7.94 -14.05 -4.46
N ASN A 170 -7.60 -15.31 -4.63
CA ASN A 170 -8.03 -16.34 -3.68
C ASN A 170 -6.91 -16.67 -2.70
N HIS A 171 -7.27 -16.96 -1.45
CA HIS A 171 -6.43 -17.70 -0.53
C HIS A 171 -6.75 -19.20 -0.67
N THR A 172 -5.82 -20.06 -0.28
CA THR A 172 -5.93 -21.53 -0.46
C THR A 172 -6.37 -22.23 0.83
N PRO A 173 -6.69 -23.55 0.82
CA PRO A 173 -7.18 -24.25 2.02
C PRO A 173 -6.18 -24.33 3.17
N SER A 174 -4.88 -24.36 2.86
CA SER A 174 -3.81 -24.30 3.88
C SER A 174 -3.34 -22.87 4.18
N GLY A 175 -3.85 -21.87 3.45
CA GLY A 175 -3.56 -20.46 3.70
C GLY A 175 -4.36 -19.90 4.88
N ILE A 176 -3.88 -18.78 5.42
CA ILE A 176 -4.62 -18.04 6.45
C ILE A 176 -5.76 -17.28 5.74
N PRO A 177 -7.05 -17.46 6.09
CA PRO A 177 -8.18 -16.83 5.39
C PRO A 177 -8.36 -15.35 5.78
N MET A 178 -7.29 -14.58 5.65
CA MET A 178 -7.23 -13.14 5.91
C MET A 178 -6.05 -12.53 5.16
N LEU A 179 -6.23 -11.28 4.71
CA LEU A 179 -5.22 -10.49 4.01
C LEU A 179 -3.94 -10.36 4.86
N SER A 180 -2.82 -10.66 4.23
CA SER A 180 -1.47 -10.72 4.78
C SER A 180 -0.72 -9.39 4.58
N PRO A 181 0.47 -9.21 5.19
CA PRO A 181 1.30 -8.03 4.94
C PRO A 181 1.64 -7.80 3.46
N PRO A 182 2.00 -8.82 2.65
CA PRO A 182 2.14 -8.65 1.20
C PRO A 182 0.87 -8.15 0.51
N ASP A 183 -0.32 -8.59 0.95
CA ASP A 183 -1.58 -8.09 0.38
C ASP A 183 -1.80 -6.60 0.69
N ILE A 184 -1.46 -6.18 1.91
CA ILE A 184 -1.51 -4.77 2.31
C ILE A 184 -0.52 -3.95 1.47
N GLU A 185 0.67 -4.46 1.20
CA GLU A 185 1.63 -3.81 0.30
C GLU A 185 1.08 -3.68 -1.13
N GLN A 186 0.45 -4.73 -1.67
CA GLN A 186 -0.18 -4.68 -2.99
C GLN A 186 -1.26 -3.60 -3.07
N LEU A 187 -2.05 -3.41 -2.00
CA LEU A 187 -3.02 -2.30 -1.91
C LEU A 187 -2.33 -0.93 -2.02
N LEU A 188 -1.20 -0.73 -1.34
CA LEU A 188 -0.46 0.54 -1.44
C LEU A 188 0.07 0.76 -2.85
N GLN A 189 0.53 -0.29 -3.51
CA GLN A 189 0.97 -0.19 -4.91
C GLN A 189 -0.19 0.16 -5.86
N PHE A 190 -1.40 -0.37 -5.63
CA PHE A 190 -2.59 0.07 -6.35
C PHE A 190 -2.91 1.55 -6.08
N ALA A 191 -2.74 2.03 -4.85
CA ALA A 191 -2.94 3.43 -4.49
C ALA A 191 -1.95 4.36 -5.19
N LEU A 192 -0.67 3.97 -5.26
CA LEU A 192 0.36 4.71 -5.99
C LEU A 192 0.11 4.75 -7.49
N ALA A 193 -0.42 3.66 -8.07
CA ALA A 193 -0.73 3.58 -9.49
C ALA A 193 -1.87 4.54 -9.93
N GLN A 194 -2.63 5.12 -8.98
CA GLN A 194 -3.65 6.13 -9.29
C GLN A 194 -3.07 7.54 -9.55
N GLY A 195 -1.75 7.72 -9.32
CA GLY A 195 -1.05 8.99 -9.51
C GLY A 195 -1.33 10.03 -8.42
N ASN A 196 -0.57 11.13 -8.47
CA ASN A 196 -0.64 12.24 -7.50
C ASN A 196 -1.47 13.45 -7.99
N GLY A 197 -2.03 13.38 -9.21
CA GLY A 197 -2.72 14.50 -9.85
C GLY A 197 -4.06 14.92 -9.20
N ASN A 198 -4.67 14.04 -8.40
CA ASN A 198 -5.81 14.37 -7.55
C ASN A 198 -5.66 13.65 -6.19
N PRO A 199 -5.72 14.37 -5.05
CA PRO A 199 -5.50 13.80 -3.71
C PRO A 199 -6.48 12.68 -3.33
N THR A 200 -7.66 12.59 -3.96
CA THR A 200 -8.63 11.51 -3.72
C THR A 200 -8.44 10.30 -4.64
N ASN A 201 -7.51 10.33 -5.58
CA ASN A 201 -7.32 9.21 -6.51
C ASN A 201 -6.78 7.98 -5.79
N ALA A 202 -5.87 8.15 -4.83
CA ALA A 202 -5.29 7.03 -4.08
C ALA A 202 -6.35 6.21 -3.34
N SER A 203 -7.43 6.83 -2.83
CA SER A 203 -8.53 6.12 -2.16
C SER A 203 -9.44 5.32 -3.10
N ASN A 204 -9.21 5.40 -4.41
CA ASN A 204 -9.80 4.47 -5.37
C ASN A 204 -9.15 3.08 -5.33
N ALA A 205 -8.02 2.90 -4.64
CA ALA A 205 -7.40 1.61 -4.49
C ALA A 205 -8.21 0.65 -3.60
N TYR A 206 -8.32 -0.61 -4.03
CA TYR A 206 -8.87 -1.69 -3.21
C TYR A 206 -8.19 -3.04 -3.52
N LEU A 207 -8.24 -3.96 -2.57
CA LEU A 207 -7.84 -5.35 -2.77
C LEU A 207 -8.82 -6.26 -2.06
N GLY A 208 -9.37 -7.22 -2.78
CA GLY A 208 -10.26 -8.24 -2.24
C GLY A 208 -9.61 -9.60 -2.15
N MET A 209 -10.04 -10.41 -1.18
CA MET A 209 -9.74 -11.83 -1.17
C MET A 209 -11.00 -12.66 -0.97
N VAL A 210 -10.96 -13.87 -1.49
CA VAL A 210 -11.90 -14.95 -1.16
C VAL A 210 -11.11 -16.15 -0.67
N ALA A 211 -11.59 -16.82 0.37
CA ALA A 211 -10.93 -18.00 0.91
C ALA A 211 -11.95 -19.14 1.09
N PRO A 212 -11.47 -20.37 1.33
CA PRO A 212 -12.35 -21.46 1.76
C PRO A 212 -13.15 -21.07 3.01
N ASN A 213 -14.27 -21.76 3.22
CA ASN A 213 -15.22 -21.51 4.31
C ASN A 213 -16.03 -20.21 4.18
N GLY A 214 -16.06 -19.61 2.98
CA GLY A 214 -16.91 -18.46 2.67
C GLY A 214 -16.36 -17.12 3.16
N MET A 215 -15.12 -17.08 3.68
CA MET A 215 -14.48 -15.83 4.08
C MET A 215 -14.24 -14.96 2.84
N HIS A 216 -14.71 -13.72 2.90
CA HIS A 216 -14.63 -12.77 1.80
C HIS A 216 -14.41 -11.37 2.41
N TYR A 217 -13.26 -10.78 2.10
CA TYR A 217 -12.82 -9.51 2.65
C TYR A 217 -12.39 -8.59 1.53
N VAL A 218 -12.62 -7.31 1.71
CA VAL A 218 -12.11 -6.24 0.86
C VAL A 218 -11.43 -5.22 1.75
N ILE A 219 -10.21 -4.84 1.40
CA ILE A 219 -9.53 -3.68 1.98
C ILE A 219 -9.55 -2.53 0.99
N LEU A 220 -9.87 -1.35 1.48
CA LEU A 220 -9.85 -0.11 0.71
C LEU A 220 -8.82 0.82 1.32
N PHE A 221 -8.06 1.48 0.46
CA PHE A 221 -7.14 2.51 0.92
C PHE A 221 -7.94 3.77 1.28
N ASN A 222 -7.71 4.30 2.47
CA ASN A 222 -8.35 5.51 3.00
C ASN A 222 -7.31 6.58 3.38
N GLY A 223 -6.04 6.37 3.01
CA GLY A 223 -4.98 7.35 3.15
C GLY A 223 -4.87 8.29 1.96
N THR A 224 -3.91 9.21 2.06
CA THR A 224 -3.47 10.07 0.96
C THR A 224 -2.41 9.38 0.10
N TYR A 225 -2.10 9.95 -1.08
CA TYR A 225 -0.97 9.47 -1.90
C TYR A 225 0.34 9.39 -1.10
N ASN A 226 0.60 10.39 -0.24
CA ASN A 226 1.81 10.41 0.59
C ASN A 226 1.81 9.30 1.65
N ASP A 227 0.64 8.93 2.18
CA ASP A 227 0.54 7.78 3.10
C ASP A 227 0.87 6.45 2.39
N ALA A 228 0.67 6.37 1.08
CA ALA A 228 1.01 5.21 0.26
C ALA A 228 2.49 5.14 -0.14
N LEU A 229 3.26 6.21 0.06
CA LEU A 229 4.71 6.26 -0.23
C LEU A 229 5.56 5.49 0.78
N VAL A 230 4.95 4.90 1.81
CA VAL A 230 5.67 3.98 2.70
C VAL A 230 6.23 2.83 1.87
N THR A 231 7.52 2.58 2.04
CA THR A 231 8.24 1.50 1.36
C THR A 231 8.69 0.47 2.38
N PHE A 232 8.54 -0.79 2.02
CA PHE A 232 9.02 -1.91 2.82
C PHE A 232 10.15 -2.57 2.02
N SER A 233 11.30 -2.74 2.64
CA SER A 233 12.31 -3.63 2.07
C SER A 233 11.79 -5.08 2.10
N GLN A 234 12.41 -5.97 1.32
CA GLN A 234 12.07 -7.39 1.39
C GLN A 234 12.23 -7.93 2.83
N GLN A 235 13.26 -7.48 3.56
CA GLN A 235 13.46 -7.87 4.96
C GLN A 235 12.31 -7.38 5.86
N ASP A 236 11.81 -6.16 5.66
CA ASP A 236 10.67 -5.66 6.43
C ASP A 236 9.42 -6.50 6.18
N LEU A 237 9.14 -6.84 4.91
CA LEU A 237 8.02 -7.69 4.53
C LEU A 237 8.15 -9.09 5.11
N ASP A 238 9.33 -9.72 5.00
CA ASP A 238 9.61 -11.05 5.57
C ASP A 238 9.42 -11.05 7.10
N ASP A 239 9.84 -9.99 7.77
CA ASP A 239 9.64 -9.77 9.20
C ASP A 239 8.15 -9.61 9.55
N HIS A 240 7.39 -8.85 8.76
CA HIS A 240 5.95 -8.70 8.94
C HIS A 240 5.21 -10.03 8.71
N VAL A 241 5.57 -10.78 7.67
CA VAL A 241 5.02 -12.11 7.37
C VAL A 241 5.32 -13.08 8.51
N THR A 242 6.56 -13.10 9.01
CA THR A 242 6.96 -13.96 10.13
C THR A 242 6.14 -13.65 11.38
N ARG A 243 5.96 -12.36 11.72
CA ARG A 243 5.12 -11.94 12.85
C ARG A 243 3.65 -12.32 12.65
N TYR A 244 3.13 -12.16 11.43
CA TYR A 244 1.76 -12.53 11.07
C TYR A 244 1.52 -14.04 11.26
N GLN A 245 2.39 -14.88 10.70
CA GLN A 245 2.32 -16.34 10.81
C GLN A 245 2.50 -16.81 12.26
N THR A 246 3.44 -16.22 13.00
CA THR A 246 3.67 -16.54 14.42
C THR A 246 2.41 -16.28 15.24
N ARG A 247 1.77 -15.11 15.07
CA ARG A 247 0.52 -14.78 15.77
C ARG A 247 -0.63 -15.70 15.38
N TYR A 248 -0.74 -16.04 14.09
CA TYR A 248 -1.72 -17.01 13.64
C TYR A 248 -1.52 -18.37 14.33
N GLY A 249 -0.28 -18.87 14.41
CA GLY A 249 0.04 -20.12 15.09
C GLY A 249 -0.20 -20.11 16.61
N MET A 250 0.02 -18.97 17.26
CA MET A 250 -0.22 -18.78 18.69
C MET A 250 -1.71 -18.65 19.03
N PHE A 251 -2.44 -17.81 18.28
CA PHE A 251 -3.83 -17.49 18.58
C PHE A 251 -4.82 -18.47 17.97
N LYS A 252 -4.43 -19.16 16.89
CA LYS A 252 -5.25 -20.11 16.14
C LYS A 252 -6.67 -19.61 15.90
N PRO A 253 -6.83 -18.40 15.31
CA PRO A 253 -8.16 -17.84 15.11
C PRO A 253 -8.99 -18.78 14.23
N SER A 254 -10.24 -18.97 14.61
CA SER A 254 -11.22 -19.78 13.88
C SER A 254 -12.52 -19.02 13.62
N THR A 255 -12.59 -17.77 14.04
CA THR A 255 -13.74 -16.88 13.87
C THR A 255 -13.34 -15.64 13.07
N PRO A 256 -14.28 -15.00 12.35
CA PRO A 256 -14.01 -13.75 11.65
C PRO A 256 -13.35 -12.69 12.54
N GLU A 257 -13.83 -12.51 13.77
CA GLU A 257 -13.26 -11.55 14.73
C GLU A 257 -11.78 -11.84 15.04
N GLY A 258 -11.42 -13.13 15.19
CA GLY A 258 -10.03 -13.53 15.44
C GLY A 258 -9.10 -13.20 14.26
N TYR A 259 -9.57 -13.44 13.04
CA TYR A 259 -8.84 -13.07 11.83
C TYR A 259 -8.74 -11.54 11.67
N GLU A 260 -9.79 -10.80 11.96
CA GLU A 260 -9.82 -9.34 11.86
C GLU A 260 -8.84 -8.70 12.85
N LYS A 261 -8.75 -9.22 14.08
CA LYS A 261 -7.73 -8.82 15.05
C LYS A 261 -6.32 -9.03 14.53
N LEU A 262 -6.08 -10.17 13.88
CA LEU A 262 -4.78 -10.47 13.27
C LEU A 262 -4.44 -9.44 12.18
N PHE A 263 -5.39 -9.12 11.30
CA PHE A 263 -5.23 -8.10 10.27
C PHE A 263 -4.93 -6.70 10.84
N PHE A 264 -5.72 -6.21 11.80
CA PHE A 264 -5.47 -4.90 12.40
C PHE A 264 -4.15 -4.84 13.17
N LYS A 265 -3.67 -5.97 13.69
CA LYS A 265 -2.34 -6.03 14.29
C LYS A 265 -1.24 -5.90 13.22
N SER A 266 -1.42 -6.50 12.04
CA SER A 266 -0.52 -6.31 10.90
C SER A 266 -0.48 -4.85 10.45
N LEU A 267 -1.64 -4.19 10.29
CA LEU A 267 -1.70 -2.77 9.94
C LEU A 267 -0.96 -1.89 10.96
N ASN A 268 -1.13 -2.17 12.25
CA ASN A 268 -0.43 -1.44 13.30
C ASN A 268 1.08 -1.60 13.20
N ASP A 269 1.56 -2.82 13.00
CA ASP A 269 2.99 -3.09 12.88
C ASP A 269 3.59 -2.46 11.63
N MET A 270 2.83 -2.36 10.54
CA MET A 270 3.22 -1.70 9.29
C MET A 270 3.05 -0.17 9.33
N GLY A 271 2.57 0.42 10.44
CA GLY A 271 2.36 1.87 10.55
C GLY A 271 1.17 2.42 9.77
N LEU A 272 0.20 1.58 9.40
CA LEU A 272 -0.94 1.91 8.52
C LEU A 272 -2.28 2.04 9.26
N ASN A 273 -2.24 2.28 10.57
CA ASN A 273 -3.45 2.46 11.38
C ASN A 273 -4.31 3.62 10.83
N GLY A 274 -5.60 3.34 10.60
CA GLY A 274 -6.55 4.32 10.08
C GLY A 274 -6.39 4.66 8.58
N LYS A 275 -5.42 4.05 7.89
CA LYS A 275 -5.16 4.26 6.45
C LYS A 275 -5.81 3.21 5.56
N VAL A 276 -6.32 2.14 6.15
CA VAL A 276 -6.97 1.04 5.43
C VAL A 276 -8.30 0.71 6.10
N THR A 277 -9.36 0.66 5.30
CA THR A 277 -10.70 0.24 5.73
C THR A 277 -10.86 -1.24 5.42
N LEU A 278 -11.26 -2.04 6.40
CA LEU A 278 -11.60 -3.45 6.22
C LEU A 278 -13.11 -3.62 6.08
N GLN A 279 -13.54 -4.37 5.06
CA GLN A 279 -14.92 -4.79 4.88
C GLN A 279 -15.01 -6.30 4.78
N ARG A 280 -15.98 -6.87 5.48
CA ARG A 280 -16.36 -8.28 5.40
C ARG A 280 -17.63 -8.41 4.57
N ILE A 281 -17.64 -9.37 3.66
CA ILE A 281 -18.81 -9.69 2.83
C ILE A 281 -19.37 -11.01 3.34
N GLU A 282 -20.60 -10.98 3.84
CA GLU A 282 -21.29 -12.16 4.33
C GLU A 282 -21.81 -13.01 3.16
N SER A 283 -22.20 -14.26 3.43
CA SER A 283 -22.68 -15.19 2.41
C SER A 283 -23.96 -14.74 1.69
N ASP A 284 -24.77 -13.91 2.34
CA ASP A 284 -26.00 -13.31 1.79
C ASP A 284 -25.71 -12.05 0.95
N GLY A 285 -24.44 -11.65 0.83
CA GLY A 285 -24.01 -10.44 0.13
C GLY A 285 -23.98 -9.18 0.99
N THR A 286 -24.39 -9.25 2.26
CA THR A 286 -24.32 -8.11 3.19
C THR A 286 -22.86 -7.69 3.38
N ILE A 287 -22.58 -6.41 3.14
CA ILE A 287 -21.26 -5.82 3.37
C ILE A 287 -21.25 -5.23 4.78
N LYS A 288 -20.21 -5.53 5.56
CA LYS A 288 -19.99 -4.95 6.89
C LYS A 288 -18.64 -4.26 6.93
N THR A 289 -18.61 -3.00 7.34
CA THR A 289 -17.36 -2.31 7.68
C THR A 289 -16.91 -2.78 9.05
N VAL A 290 -15.67 -3.29 9.13
CA VAL A 290 -15.08 -3.78 10.38
C VAL A 290 -14.20 -2.68 10.95
N THR A 291 -14.42 -2.34 12.22
CA THR A 291 -13.62 -1.38 12.97
C THR A 291 -12.96 -2.05 14.17
N LYS A 292 -11.78 -1.56 14.56
CA LYS A 292 -11.11 -1.96 15.79
C LYS A 292 -11.52 -1.01 16.92
N ASN A 293 -11.92 -1.58 18.05
CA ASN A 293 -12.24 -0.84 19.27
C ASN A 293 -10.97 -0.62 20.12
N ASP A 294 -11.01 0.33 21.06
CA ASP A 294 -9.88 0.66 21.94
C ASP A 294 -9.41 -0.50 22.82
N ASN A 295 -10.33 -1.40 23.19
CA ASN A 295 -10.04 -2.62 23.95
C ASN A 295 -9.42 -3.75 23.09
N GLY A 296 -9.20 -3.52 21.80
CA GLY A 296 -8.64 -4.49 20.86
C GLY A 296 -9.63 -5.51 20.28
N THR A 297 -10.93 -5.41 20.59
CA THR A 297 -11.98 -6.18 19.87
C THR A 297 -12.34 -5.53 18.54
N THR A 298 -13.10 -6.23 17.70
CA THR A 298 -13.62 -5.66 16.45
C THR A 298 -15.14 -5.56 16.47
N THR A 299 -15.67 -4.56 15.77
CA THR A 299 -17.10 -4.37 15.56
C THR A 299 -17.37 -4.39 14.06
N ALA A 300 -18.33 -5.20 13.63
CA ALA A 300 -18.74 -5.27 12.22
C ALA A 300 -20.09 -4.55 12.06
N ILE A 301 -20.08 -3.41 11.37
CA ILE A 301 -21.23 -2.54 11.16
C ILE A 301 -21.75 -2.74 9.73
N PRO A 302 -23.00 -3.17 9.52
CA PRO A 302 -23.57 -3.26 8.18
C PRO A 302 -23.47 -1.94 7.41
N CYS A 303 -23.07 -2.03 6.15
CA CYS A 303 -23.27 -0.96 5.18
C CYS A 303 -24.77 -0.85 4.89
N LEU A 304 -25.35 0.32 5.20
CA LEU A 304 -26.74 0.65 4.91
C LEU A 304 -26.88 1.31 3.53
#